data_AF-A0A3L8E4E9-F1
#
_entry.id   AF-A0A3L8E4E9-F1
#
_cell.length_a   1.000
_cell.length_b   1.000
_cell.length_c   1.000
_cell.angle_alpha   90.00
_cell.angle_beta   90.00
_cell.angle_gamma   90.00
#
_symmetry.space_group_name_H-M   'P 1'
#
loop_
_entity.id
_entity.type
_entity.pdbx_description
1 polymer ?
#
loop_
_entity_poly.entity_id
_entity_poly.type
_entity_poly.pdbx_seq_one_letter_code
_entity_poly.pdbx_strand_id
1 'polypeptide(L)'
;MVAFNNTLSDCVQNSKDSLSNSYEYENVVTFKSRFDRKLFPEDFDVWTVHKQYTWINKNLIKFFPNVPQSLLNYIPAAFKQPDFDRSPVEIPEWLDMEKYSRGQKFVRENWASIMLSSLMGIICSYSFDDVLKPLIITRQSDTPYLGFIRYNFCRGSFEEIKQRTQNFYQCWIIPNLRDITPEWEHMTRCIIESMNYYSLMCMSCKTIILLTTDILNLSMSHLHGSLSYLEWIAYKSWTFIMHYAMRFSSLRILFNKMMQNMFEEAANFTPEKHEELQKRSEKQLSNFSIVD
;
A
#
# COMPACT_ATOMS: atom_id res chain seq x y z
N MET A 1 -19.79 -35.17 -26.11
CA MET A 1 -18.94 -33.98 -25.86
C MET A 1 -19.65 -32.66 -26.11
N VAL A 2 -20.48 -32.50 -27.15
CA VAL A 2 -21.20 -31.23 -27.41
C VAL A 2 -22.26 -30.90 -26.34
N ALA A 3 -23.05 -31.89 -25.90
CA ALA A 3 -24.08 -31.67 -24.88
C ALA A 3 -23.52 -31.25 -23.51
N PHE A 4 -22.37 -31.80 -23.10
CA PHE A 4 -21.75 -31.53 -21.79
C PHE A 4 -21.09 -30.15 -21.72
N ASN A 5 -20.51 -29.68 -22.82
CA ASN A 5 -19.94 -28.32 -22.89
C ASN A 5 -21.03 -27.23 -22.85
N ASN A 6 -22.18 -27.49 -23.46
CA ASN A 6 -23.30 -26.54 -23.43
C ASN A 6 -23.87 -26.44 -22.00
N THR A 7 -24.03 -27.56 -21.29
CA THR A 7 -24.52 -27.56 -19.90
C THR A 7 -23.58 -26.84 -18.94
N LEU A 8 -22.26 -26.99 -19.11
CA LEU A 8 -21.27 -26.30 -18.28
C LEU A 8 -21.25 -24.79 -18.58
N SER A 9 -21.34 -24.40 -19.86
CA SER A 9 -21.46 -23.00 -20.28
C SER A 9 -22.72 -22.34 -19.70
N ASP A 10 -23.86 -23.04 -19.74
CA ASP A 10 -25.13 -22.54 -19.21
C ASP A 10 -25.12 -22.44 -17.68
N CYS A 11 -24.47 -23.36 -16.97
CA CYS A 11 -24.27 -23.27 -15.52
C CYS A 11 -23.38 -22.08 -15.11
N VAL A 12 -22.30 -21.83 -15.85
CA VAL A 12 -21.40 -20.69 -15.60
C VAL A 12 -22.08 -19.36 -15.92
N GLN A 13 -22.91 -19.31 -16.96
CA GLN A 13 -23.68 -18.11 -17.29
C GLN A 13 -24.74 -17.83 -16.22
N ASN A 14 -25.50 -18.85 -15.80
CA ASN A 14 -26.49 -18.71 -14.74
C ASN A 14 -25.88 -18.32 -13.38
N SER A 15 -24.68 -18.80 -13.04
CA SER A 15 -24.00 -18.39 -11.82
C SER A 15 -23.56 -16.92 -11.89
N LYS A 16 -23.04 -16.46 -13.04
CA LYS A 16 -22.67 -15.06 -13.27
C LYS A 16 -23.87 -14.12 -13.20
N ASP A 17 -24.99 -14.52 -13.79
CA ASP A 17 -26.23 -13.74 -13.77
C ASP A 17 -26.81 -13.66 -12.34
N SER A 18 -26.71 -14.75 -11.57
CA SER A 18 -27.13 -14.76 -10.16
C SER A 18 -26.25 -13.88 -9.26
N LEU A 19 -24.93 -13.86 -9.48
CA LEU A 19 -23.98 -13.04 -8.71
C LEU A 19 -24.15 -11.55 -9.04
N SER A 20 -24.34 -11.22 -10.33
CA SER A 20 -24.61 -9.86 -10.80
C SER A 20 -25.89 -9.31 -10.18
N ASN A 21 -26.97 -10.10 -10.14
CA ASN A 21 -28.23 -9.71 -9.52
C ASN A 21 -28.11 -9.51 -8.00
N SER A 22 -27.27 -10.29 -7.33
CA SER A 22 -26.99 -10.14 -5.89
C SER A 22 -26.25 -8.84 -5.57
N TYR A 23 -25.27 -8.46 -6.39
CA TYR A 23 -24.47 -7.25 -6.19
C TYR A 23 -25.27 -5.96 -6.42
N GLU A 24 -26.04 -5.89 -7.51
CA GLU A 24 -26.88 -4.71 -7.79
C GLU A 24 -27.87 -4.47 -6.65
N TYR A 25 -28.42 -5.55 -6.09
CA TYR A 25 -29.32 -5.49 -4.94
C TYR A 25 -28.63 -4.93 -3.69
N GLU A 26 -27.46 -5.47 -3.33
CA GLU A 26 -26.69 -5.03 -2.17
C GLU A 26 -26.27 -3.55 -2.27
N ASN A 27 -25.87 -3.12 -3.47
CA ASN A 27 -25.51 -1.72 -3.74
C ASN A 27 -26.72 -0.79 -3.53
N VAL A 28 -27.87 -1.13 -4.10
CA VAL A 28 -29.10 -0.34 -3.96
C VAL A 28 -29.54 -0.25 -2.49
N VAL A 29 -29.52 -1.36 -1.75
CA VAL A 29 -29.88 -1.38 -0.32
C VAL A 29 -28.93 -0.49 0.49
N THR A 30 -27.63 -0.59 0.24
CA THR A 30 -26.62 0.22 0.94
C THR A 30 -26.83 1.71 0.70
N PHE A 31 -27.04 2.13 -0.56
CA PHE A 31 -27.31 3.53 -0.88
C PHE A 31 -28.60 4.05 -0.22
N LYS A 32 -29.67 3.25 -0.25
CA LYS A 32 -30.95 3.60 0.41
C LYS A 32 -30.81 3.77 1.93
N SER A 33 -29.94 3.00 2.57
CA SER A 33 -29.71 3.08 4.02
C SER A 33 -28.87 4.31 4.44
N ARG A 34 -27.97 4.77 3.56
CA ARG A 34 -26.94 5.76 3.90
C ARG A 34 -27.32 7.19 3.51
N PHE A 35 -28.22 7.36 2.55
CA PHE A 35 -28.60 8.67 2.00
C PHE A 35 -30.08 8.99 2.23
N ASP A 36 -30.40 10.26 2.42
CA ASP A 36 -31.78 10.73 2.64
C ASP A 36 -32.68 10.35 1.45
N ARG A 37 -33.89 9.84 1.73
CA ARG A 37 -34.88 9.44 0.73
C ARG A 37 -35.19 10.56 -0.27
N LYS A 38 -35.05 11.83 0.14
CA LYS A 38 -35.24 13.02 -0.71
C LYS A 38 -34.28 13.11 -1.90
N LEU A 39 -33.14 12.43 -1.83
CA LEU A 39 -32.16 12.37 -2.91
C LEU A 39 -32.54 11.38 -4.02
N PHE A 40 -33.58 10.56 -3.78
CA PHE A 40 -34.07 9.54 -4.71
C PHE A 40 -35.42 9.97 -5.32
N PRO A 41 -35.75 9.53 -6.56
CA PRO A 41 -37.06 9.73 -7.18
C PRO A 41 -38.20 9.15 -6.33
N GLU A 42 -39.39 9.74 -6.37
CA GLU A 42 -40.54 9.26 -5.58
C GLU A 42 -40.89 7.80 -5.92
N ASP A 43 -40.87 7.45 -7.20
CA ASP A 43 -41.15 6.12 -7.73
C ASP A 43 -39.95 5.15 -7.70
N PHE A 44 -38.84 5.55 -7.08
CA PHE A 44 -37.58 4.79 -7.09
C PHE A 44 -37.76 3.35 -6.60
N ASP A 45 -38.55 3.14 -5.54
CA ASP A 45 -38.76 1.83 -4.93
C ASP A 45 -39.58 0.85 -5.80
N VAL A 46 -40.28 1.37 -6.81
CA VAL A 46 -41.12 0.59 -7.73
C VAL A 46 -40.29 0.07 -8.92
N TRP A 47 -39.09 0.59 -9.13
CA TRP A 47 -38.21 0.19 -10.21
C TRP A 47 -37.56 -1.18 -9.96
N THR A 48 -37.21 -1.87 -11.05
CA THR A 48 -36.34 -3.05 -10.98
C THR A 48 -34.98 -2.68 -10.39
N VAL A 49 -34.35 -3.60 -9.65
CA VAL A 49 -33.03 -3.43 -9.03
C VAL A 49 -31.98 -2.89 -10.01
N HIS A 50 -31.92 -3.46 -11.22
CA HIS A 50 -31.00 -3.00 -12.27
C HIS A 50 -31.19 -1.54 -12.68
N LYS A 51 -32.45 -1.10 -12.77
CA LYS A 51 -32.82 0.28 -13.09
C LYS A 51 -32.49 1.23 -11.92
N GLN A 52 -32.71 0.80 -10.68
CA GLN A 52 -32.31 1.53 -9.48
C GLN A 52 -30.79 1.72 -9.44
N TYR A 53 -30.03 0.64 -9.62
CA TYR A 53 -28.58 0.62 -9.68
C TYR A 53 -28.02 1.54 -10.78
N THR A 54 -28.53 1.41 -12.01
CA THR A 54 -28.11 2.24 -13.15
C THR A 54 -28.38 3.73 -12.89
N TRP A 55 -29.52 4.05 -12.27
CA TRP A 55 -29.86 5.43 -11.95
C TRP A 55 -28.94 6.01 -10.86
N ILE A 56 -28.65 5.26 -9.80
CA ILE A 56 -27.71 5.67 -8.74
C ILE A 56 -26.36 6.03 -9.36
N ASN A 57 -25.80 5.15 -10.21
CA ASN A 57 -24.50 5.35 -10.83
C ASN A 57 -24.45 6.56 -11.76
N LYS A 58 -25.56 6.89 -12.44
CA LYS A 58 -25.66 8.10 -13.28
C LYS A 58 -25.82 9.39 -12.47
N ASN A 59 -26.24 9.31 -11.20
CA ASN A 59 -26.57 10.46 -10.36
C ASN A 59 -25.64 10.61 -9.14
N LEU A 60 -24.45 9.99 -9.16
CA LEU A 60 -23.51 10.00 -8.03
C LEU A 60 -23.14 11.39 -7.52
N ILE A 61 -23.10 12.39 -8.41
CA ILE A 61 -22.83 13.79 -8.03
C ILE A 61 -23.85 14.34 -7.01
N LYS A 62 -25.10 13.83 -7.02
CA LYS A 62 -26.14 14.25 -6.05
C LYS A 62 -25.85 13.74 -4.64
N PHE A 63 -25.22 12.58 -4.55
CA PHE A 63 -24.86 11.95 -3.27
C PHE A 63 -23.50 12.44 -2.75
N PHE A 64 -22.62 12.87 -3.67
CA PHE A 64 -21.24 13.28 -3.37
C PHE A 64 -20.88 14.60 -4.08
N PRO A 65 -21.50 15.73 -3.72
CA PRO A 65 -21.34 17.00 -4.42
C PRO A 65 -19.92 17.59 -4.33
N ASN A 66 -19.16 17.19 -3.30
CA ASN A 66 -17.80 17.66 -3.08
C ASN A 66 -16.74 16.77 -3.76
N VAL A 67 -17.16 15.73 -4.49
CA VAL A 67 -16.25 14.84 -5.23
C VAL A 67 -16.17 15.32 -6.68
N PRO A 68 -14.97 15.62 -7.21
CA PRO A 68 -14.78 16.00 -8.61
C PRO A 68 -15.41 15.01 -9.59
N GLN A 69 -15.96 15.51 -10.70
CA GLN A 69 -16.67 14.69 -11.69
C GLN A 69 -15.84 13.52 -12.23
N SER A 70 -14.52 13.73 -12.39
CA SER A 70 -13.56 12.71 -12.80
C SER A 70 -13.45 11.54 -11.83
N LEU A 71 -13.82 11.73 -10.56
CA LEU A 71 -13.66 10.74 -9.48
C LEU A 71 -14.97 10.02 -9.12
N LEU A 72 -16.13 10.51 -9.59
CA LEU A 72 -17.42 9.93 -9.25
C LEU A 72 -17.58 8.48 -9.74
N ASN A 73 -17.02 8.15 -10.91
CA ASN A 73 -17.11 6.79 -11.49
C ASN A 73 -16.40 5.71 -10.66
N TYR A 74 -15.59 6.09 -9.66
CA TYR A 74 -14.91 5.16 -8.76
C TYR A 74 -15.75 4.78 -7.54
N ILE A 75 -16.78 5.55 -7.21
CA ILE A 75 -17.65 5.29 -6.05
C ILE A 75 -18.36 3.92 -6.15
N PRO A 76 -18.91 3.51 -7.30
CA PRO A 76 -19.54 2.18 -7.44
C PRO A 76 -18.54 1.03 -7.27
N ALA A 77 -17.27 1.27 -7.59
CA ALA A 77 -16.20 0.29 -7.45
C ALA A 77 -15.87 0.00 -5.98
N ALA A 78 -16.02 0.98 -5.07
CA ALA A 78 -15.82 0.79 -3.63
C ALA A 78 -16.81 -0.20 -3.00
N PHE A 79 -17.97 -0.41 -3.64
CA PHE A 79 -18.99 -1.36 -3.20
C PHE A 79 -18.92 -2.69 -3.96
N LYS A 80 -18.10 -2.80 -5.00
CA LYS A 80 -17.95 -4.02 -5.78
C LYS A 80 -16.95 -4.93 -5.06
N GLN A 81 -17.43 -6.05 -4.53
CA GLN A 81 -16.50 -7.12 -4.12
C GLN A 81 -15.67 -7.51 -5.34
N PRO A 82 -14.33 -7.64 -5.22
CA PRO A 82 -13.53 -8.12 -6.31
C PRO A 82 -14.02 -9.51 -6.68
N ASP A 83 -14.37 -9.68 -7.94
CA ASP A 83 -14.74 -10.99 -8.48
C ASP A 83 -13.44 -11.81 -8.60
N PHE A 84 -13.07 -12.46 -7.50
CA PHE A 84 -12.01 -13.45 -7.53
C PHE A 84 -12.64 -14.69 -8.15
N ASP A 85 -12.52 -14.82 -9.47
CA ASP A 85 -12.92 -15.98 -10.29
C ASP A 85 -12.11 -17.26 -9.92
N ARG A 86 -11.60 -17.33 -8.68
CA ARG A 86 -10.85 -18.42 -8.08
C ARG A 86 -11.52 -18.82 -6.78
N SER A 87 -11.86 -20.10 -6.67
CA SER A 87 -12.15 -20.72 -5.38
C SER A 87 -10.96 -20.46 -4.42
N PRO A 88 -11.18 -19.97 -3.19
CA PRO A 88 -10.11 -19.79 -2.19
C PRO A 88 -9.40 -21.10 -1.80
N VAL A 89 -9.87 -22.24 -2.30
CA VAL A 89 -9.42 -23.59 -1.96
C VAL A 89 -8.49 -24.17 -3.03
N GLU A 90 -8.51 -23.66 -4.26
CA GLU A 90 -7.69 -24.23 -5.34
C GLU A 90 -6.25 -23.72 -5.29
N ILE A 91 -5.36 -24.61 -4.86
CA ILE A 91 -3.92 -24.41 -4.93
C ILE A 91 -3.51 -24.36 -6.41
N PRO A 92 -2.86 -23.28 -6.89
CA PRO A 92 -2.42 -23.20 -8.28
C PRO A 92 -1.42 -24.32 -8.61
N GLU A 93 -1.52 -24.92 -9.79
CA GLU A 93 -0.65 -26.04 -10.20
C GLU A 93 0.85 -25.69 -10.21
N TRP A 94 1.18 -24.41 -10.38
CA TRP A 94 2.56 -23.91 -10.35
C TRP A 94 3.08 -23.64 -8.92
N LEU A 95 2.24 -23.72 -7.89
CA LEU A 95 2.65 -23.46 -6.51
C LEU A 95 3.44 -24.64 -5.95
N ASP A 96 4.74 -24.43 -5.83
CA ASP A 96 5.64 -25.36 -5.15
C ASP A 96 5.59 -25.11 -3.64
N MET A 97 4.93 -26.01 -2.90
CA MET A 97 4.74 -25.89 -1.45
C MET A 97 6.05 -25.99 -0.66
N GLU A 98 7.06 -26.68 -1.18
CA GLU A 98 8.37 -26.74 -0.53
C GLU A 98 9.09 -25.39 -0.66
N LYS A 99 9.11 -24.81 -1.87
CA LYS A 99 9.65 -23.46 -2.10
C LYS A 99 8.89 -22.41 -1.30
N TYR A 100 7.57 -22.52 -1.21
CA TYR A 100 6.75 -21.64 -0.40
C TYR A 100 7.14 -21.70 1.09
N SER A 101 7.23 -22.90 1.67
CA SER A 101 7.65 -23.10 3.06
C SER A 101 9.06 -22.56 3.33
N ARG A 102 10.00 -22.80 2.41
CA ARG A 102 11.36 -22.23 2.46
C ARG A 102 11.34 -20.71 2.40
N GLY A 103 10.49 -20.12 1.56
CA GLY A 103 10.27 -18.68 1.48
C GLY A 103 9.74 -18.11 2.79
N GLN A 104 8.73 -18.76 3.39
CA GLN A 104 8.21 -18.35 4.69
C GLN A 104 9.28 -18.42 5.79
N LYS A 105 10.11 -19.48 5.81
CA LYS A 105 11.23 -19.58 6.74
C LYS A 105 12.23 -18.45 6.54
N PHE A 106 12.60 -18.15 5.29
CA PHE A 106 13.49 -17.04 4.96
C PHE A 106 12.94 -15.69 5.45
N VAL A 107 11.63 -15.44 5.24
CA VAL A 107 10.98 -14.22 5.71
C VAL A 107 11.01 -14.13 7.24
N ARG A 108 10.70 -15.22 7.96
CA ARG A 108 10.77 -15.25 9.43
C ARG A 108 12.19 -14.99 9.94
N GLU A 109 13.20 -15.54 9.28
CA GLU A 109 14.61 -15.38 9.67
C GLU A 109 15.20 -14.01 9.32
N ASN A 110 14.62 -13.28 8.36
CA ASN A 110 15.12 -11.98 7.88
C ASN A 110 14.08 -10.87 8.02
N TRP A 111 13.09 -11.07 8.90
CA TRP A 111 11.89 -10.25 8.97
C TRP A 111 12.20 -8.76 9.11
N ALA A 112 13.08 -8.39 10.03
CA ALA A 112 13.39 -6.98 10.27
C ALA A 112 14.10 -6.31 9.08
N SER A 113 15.01 -7.03 8.40
CA SER A 113 15.68 -6.52 7.19
C SER A 113 14.70 -6.35 6.04
N ILE A 114 13.75 -7.29 5.88
CA ILE A 114 12.69 -7.20 4.86
C ILE A 114 11.77 -6.02 5.15
N MET A 115 11.42 -5.78 6.42
CA MET A 115 10.61 -4.64 6.83
C MET A 115 11.31 -3.30 6.55
N LEU A 116 12.59 -3.17 6.91
CA LEU A 116 13.38 -1.97 6.61
C LEU A 116 13.54 -1.75 5.09
N SER A 117 13.78 -2.82 4.33
CA SER A 117 13.83 -2.73 2.86
C SER A 117 12.48 -2.30 2.27
N SER A 118 11.37 -2.74 2.85
CA SER A 118 10.03 -2.35 2.42
C SER A 118 9.77 -0.87 2.72
N LEU A 119 10.19 -0.38 3.89
CA LEU A 119 10.15 1.04 4.24
C LEU A 119 10.92 1.91 3.24
N MET A 120 12.17 1.53 2.93
CA MET A 120 12.99 2.23 1.92
C MET A 120 12.33 2.19 0.54
N GLY A 121 11.73 1.06 0.19
CA GLY A 121 10.94 0.91 -1.04
C GLY A 121 9.74 1.86 -1.10
N ILE A 122 9.02 2.03 0.01
CA ILE A 122 7.90 2.98 0.12
C ILE A 122 8.37 4.42 -0.10
N ILE A 123 9.48 4.82 0.52
CA ILE A 123 10.06 6.17 0.34
C ILE A 123 10.42 6.42 -1.13
N CYS A 124 11.04 5.44 -1.78
CA CYS A 124 11.34 5.52 -3.20
C CYS A 124 10.06 5.57 -4.05
N SER A 125 9.01 4.86 -3.65
CA SER A 125 7.75 4.82 -4.39
C SER A 125 6.99 6.15 -4.39
N TYR A 126 7.13 6.96 -3.33
CA TYR A 126 6.52 8.30 -3.28
C TYR A 126 7.09 9.27 -4.31
N SER A 127 8.28 8.99 -4.85
CA SER A 127 8.88 9.84 -5.89
C SER A 127 8.10 9.78 -7.22
N PHE A 128 7.24 8.78 -7.42
CA PHE A 128 6.39 8.70 -8.60
C PHE A 128 5.06 9.41 -8.36
N ASP A 129 4.82 10.47 -9.11
CA ASP A 129 3.55 11.20 -9.13
C ASP A 129 2.33 10.29 -9.40
N ASP A 130 2.49 9.29 -10.27
CA ASP A 130 1.45 8.31 -10.63
C ASP A 130 1.22 7.23 -9.56
N VAL A 131 2.15 7.05 -8.61
CA VAL A 131 1.96 6.20 -7.42
C VAL A 131 1.44 7.04 -6.26
N LEU A 132 1.89 8.29 -6.16
CA LEU A 132 1.51 9.28 -5.18
C LEU A 132 0.04 9.70 -5.34
N LYS A 133 -0.43 9.99 -6.57
CA LYS A 133 -1.83 10.42 -6.83
C LYS A 133 -2.86 9.35 -6.44
N PRO A 134 -2.70 8.06 -6.78
CA PRO A 134 -3.53 6.99 -6.24
C PRO A 134 -3.29 6.73 -4.75
N LEU A 135 -2.09 6.89 -4.18
CA LEU A 135 -1.92 6.76 -2.72
C LEU A 135 -2.62 7.89 -1.94
N ILE A 136 -2.69 9.09 -2.52
CA ILE A 136 -3.45 10.24 -2.00
C ILE A 136 -4.96 10.04 -2.19
N ILE A 137 -5.40 9.48 -3.34
CA ILE A 137 -6.83 9.41 -3.72
C ILE A 137 -7.49 8.04 -3.45
N THR A 138 -6.81 6.93 -3.77
CA THR A 138 -7.35 5.56 -3.73
C THR A 138 -6.85 4.72 -2.55
N ARG A 139 -5.62 4.95 -2.12
CA ARG A 139 -4.82 3.93 -1.43
C ARG A 139 -4.88 2.50 -2.04
N GLN A 140 -5.08 2.30 -3.37
CA GLN A 140 -4.53 1.18 -4.20
C GLN A 140 -5.07 1.07 -5.65
N SER A 141 -4.17 0.61 -6.53
CA SER A 141 -4.11 0.47 -7.99
C SER A 141 -5.32 -0.08 -8.77
N ASP A 142 -5.44 0.36 -10.02
CA ASP A 142 -6.63 0.74 -10.78
C ASP A 142 -7.17 -0.27 -11.83
N THR A 143 -6.79 -1.56 -11.75
CA THR A 143 -7.63 -2.75 -12.03
C THR A 143 -6.82 -4.04 -11.75
N PRO A 144 -7.45 -5.15 -11.33
CA PRO A 144 -6.72 -6.41 -11.04
C PRO A 144 -5.99 -7.01 -12.25
N TYR A 145 -6.61 -6.93 -13.43
CA TYR A 145 -6.07 -7.48 -14.67
C TYR A 145 -4.87 -6.68 -15.20
N LEU A 146 -4.97 -5.34 -15.23
CA LEU A 146 -3.86 -4.48 -15.65
C LEU A 146 -2.78 -4.42 -14.58
N GLY A 147 -3.12 -4.47 -13.30
CA GLY A 147 -2.16 -4.58 -12.21
C GLY A 147 -1.35 -5.89 -12.26
N PHE A 148 -2.02 -7.03 -12.51
CA PHE A 148 -1.36 -8.33 -12.65
C PHE A 148 -0.40 -8.39 -13.86
N ILE A 149 -0.78 -7.82 -15.00
CA ILE A 149 0.04 -7.82 -16.22
C ILE A 149 1.15 -6.76 -16.19
N ARG A 150 0.93 -5.61 -15.53
CA ARG A 150 1.86 -4.46 -15.49
C ARG A 150 2.90 -4.55 -14.35
N TYR A 151 2.55 -5.18 -13.22
CA TYR A 151 3.43 -5.32 -12.05
C TYR A 151 4.04 -6.71 -11.85
N ASN A 152 3.97 -7.61 -12.84
CA ASN A 152 4.72 -8.86 -12.77
C ASN A 152 6.21 -8.61 -13.06
N PHE A 153 6.85 -7.88 -12.14
CA PHE A 153 8.26 -7.53 -12.14
C PHE A 153 9.14 -8.79 -12.15
N CYS A 154 8.59 -9.90 -11.64
CA CYS A 154 9.21 -11.22 -11.54
C CYS A 154 8.98 -12.11 -12.78
N ARG A 155 8.49 -11.57 -13.90
CA ARG A 155 8.33 -12.36 -15.13
C ARG A 155 9.68 -12.54 -15.85
N GLY A 156 10.03 -13.79 -16.15
CA GLY A 156 11.22 -14.14 -16.92
C GLY A 156 12.27 -14.87 -16.09
N SER A 157 13.45 -15.03 -16.68
CA SER A 157 14.63 -15.57 -16.01
C SER A 157 15.17 -14.62 -14.94
N PHE A 158 15.99 -15.13 -14.04
CA PHE A 158 16.64 -14.34 -13.00
C PHE A 158 17.42 -13.15 -13.55
N GLU A 159 18.15 -13.34 -14.66
CA GLU A 159 18.93 -12.25 -15.28
C GLU A 159 18.04 -11.17 -15.89
N GLU A 160 16.92 -11.54 -16.52
CA GLU A 160 15.94 -10.57 -17.04
C GLU A 160 15.29 -9.77 -15.92
N ILE A 161 14.94 -10.42 -14.80
CA ILE A 161 14.40 -9.75 -13.61
C ILE A 161 15.43 -8.81 -13.01
N LYS A 162 16.68 -9.24 -12.88
CA LYS A 162 17.78 -8.44 -12.34
C LYS A 162 18.04 -7.20 -13.21
N GLN A 163 18.13 -7.37 -14.52
CA GLN A 163 18.31 -6.26 -15.47
C GLN A 163 17.12 -5.29 -15.44
N ARG A 164 15.89 -5.80 -15.39
CA ARG A 164 14.68 -4.97 -15.27
C ARG A 164 14.67 -4.17 -13.98
N THR A 165 15.06 -4.78 -12.87
CA THR A 165 15.24 -4.09 -11.58
C THR A 165 16.24 -2.95 -11.71
N GLN A 166 17.40 -3.19 -12.33
CA GLN A 166 18.41 -2.16 -12.55
C GLN A 166 17.90 -1.01 -13.42
N ASN A 167 17.22 -1.30 -14.53
CA ASN A 167 16.65 -0.28 -15.41
C ASN A 167 15.56 0.54 -14.71
N PHE A 168 14.74 -0.08 -13.87
CA PHE A 168 13.76 0.63 -13.05
C PHE A 168 14.42 1.61 -12.08
N TYR A 169 15.48 1.20 -11.38
CA TYR A 169 16.20 2.13 -10.52
C TYR A 169 16.81 3.30 -11.30
N GLN A 170 17.51 3.01 -12.39
CA GLN A 170 18.29 4.03 -13.14
C GLN A 170 17.41 4.99 -13.95
N CYS A 171 16.36 4.49 -14.60
CA CYS A 171 15.53 5.29 -15.49
C CYS A 171 14.33 5.92 -14.80
N TRP A 172 13.89 5.39 -13.65
CA TRP A 172 12.65 5.78 -13.00
C TRP A 172 12.89 6.28 -11.57
N ILE A 173 13.48 5.49 -10.68
CA ILE A 173 13.63 5.88 -9.26
C ILE A 173 14.59 7.07 -9.11
N ILE A 174 15.81 6.96 -9.65
CA ILE A 174 16.86 7.96 -9.45
C ILE A 174 16.46 9.33 -10.03
N PRO A 175 15.91 9.44 -11.26
CA PRO A 175 15.51 10.74 -11.80
C PRO A 175 14.40 11.42 -10.98
N ASN A 176 13.41 10.67 -10.49
CA ASN A 176 12.33 11.23 -9.68
C ASN A 176 12.78 11.69 -8.30
N LEU A 177 13.87 11.12 -7.77
CA LEU A 177 14.48 11.60 -6.51
C LEU A 177 15.36 12.85 -6.70
N ARG A 178 15.60 13.33 -7.94
CA ARG A 178 16.34 14.57 -8.18
C ARG A 178 15.50 15.82 -7.94
N ASP A 179 14.18 15.72 -8.10
CA ASP A 179 13.24 16.82 -7.92
C ASP A 179 12.17 16.40 -6.91
N ILE A 180 12.51 16.57 -5.64
CA ILE A 180 11.70 16.12 -4.51
C ILE A 180 10.63 17.15 -4.22
N THR A 181 9.36 16.73 -4.24
CA THR A 181 8.23 17.62 -3.93
C THR A 181 8.03 17.80 -2.42
N PRO A 182 7.41 18.91 -1.99
CA PRO A 182 7.02 19.11 -0.59
C PRO A 182 6.12 17.98 -0.05
N GLU A 183 5.26 17.42 -0.90
CA GLU A 183 4.38 16.28 -0.56
C GLU A 183 5.19 15.02 -0.26
N TRP A 184 6.23 14.74 -1.05
CA TRP A 184 7.14 13.63 -0.80
C TRP A 184 7.82 13.79 0.56
N GLU A 185 8.32 14.99 0.85
CA GLU A 185 9.01 15.28 2.10
C GLU A 185 8.05 15.13 3.28
N HIS A 186 6.83 15.66 3.16
CA HIS A 186 5.78 15.54 4.16
C HIS A 186 5.44 14.08 4.45
N MET A 187 5.16 13.28 3.41
CA MET A 187 4.79 11.87 3.56
C MET A 187 5.94 11.05 4.16
N THR A 188 7.18 11.33 3.75
CA THR A 188 8.37 10.69 4.30
C THR A 188 8.50 11.00 5.79
N ARG A 189 8.40 12.27 6.19
CA ARG A 189 8.44 12.70 7.59
C ARG A 189 7.34 12.05 8.44
N CYS A 190 6.10 12.01 7.93
CA CYS A 190 4.98 11.39 8.65
C CYS A 190 5.22 9.91 8.96
N ILE A 191 5.77 9.15 8.01
CA ILE A 191 6.10 7.74 8.27
C ILE A 191 7.27 7.62 9.24
N ILE A 192 8.35 8.35 9.02
CA ILE A 192 9.56 8.20 9.85
C ILE A 192 9.29 8.62 11.29
N GLU A 193 8.62 9.74 11.51
CA GLU A 193 8.32 10.20 12.86
C GLU A 193 7.33 9.27 13.58
N SER A 194 6.37 8.68 12.87
CA SER A 194 5.49 7.66 13.47
C SER A 194 6.27 6.43 13.95
N MET A 195 7.34 6.05 13.24
CA MET A 195 8.19 4.93 13.65
C MET A 195 9.03 5.24 14.90
N ASN A 196 9.35 6.52 15.16
CA ASN A 196 10.00 6.95 16.38
C ASN A 196 9.09 6.88 17.62
N TYR A 197 7.78 6.61 17.47
CA TYR A 197 6.89 6.36 18.61
C TYR A 197 7.19 5.03 19.29
N TYR A 198 7.84 4.09 18.59
CA TYR A 198 8.23 2.78 19.09
C TYR A 198 9.60 2.76 19.79
N SER A 199 10.13 3.93 20.20
CA SER A 199 11.33 4.17 21.03
C SER A 199 12.69 3.72 20.46
N LEU A 200 12.75 2.74 19.55
CA LEU A 200 14.01 2.07 19.21
C LEU A 200 14.55 2.37 17.81
N MET A 201 13.71 2.81 16.87
CA MET A 201 14.19 3.17 15.53
C MET A 201 15.14 4.38 15.62
N CYS A 202 14.84 5.37 16.49
CA CYS A 202 15.66 6.57 16.72
C CYS A 202 16.30 7.12 15.43
N MET A 203 15.51 7.18 14.37
CA MET A 203 15.96 7.60 13.05
C MET A 203 15.30 8.94 12.73
N SER A 204 16.11 9.98 12.57
CA SER A 204 15.59 11.23 12.01
C SER A 204 15.28 11.04 10.52
N CYS A 205 14.41 11.89 9.99
CA CYS A 205 14.10 11.91 8.56
C CYS A 205 15.39 12.01 7.71
N LYS A 206 16.34 12.87 8.11
CA LYS A 206 17.63 13.02 7.44
C LYS A 206 18.42 11.71 7.38
N THR A 207 18.49 10.98 8.49
CA THR A 207 19.22 9.71 8.57
C THR A 207 18.66 8.67 7.62
N ILE A 208 17.34 8.53 7.55
CA ILE A 208 16.71 7.55 6.64
C ILE A 208 16.86 7.96 5.17
N ILE A 209 16.76 9.24 4.86
CA ILE A 209 17.00 9.72 3.50
C ILE A 209 18.44 9.41 3.08
N LEU A 210 19.42 9.63 3.96
CA LEU A 210 20.82 9.27 3.69
C LEU A 210 21.01 7.76 3.50
N LEU A 211 20.45 6.92 4.39
CA LEU A 211 20.53 5.47 4.22
C LEU A 211 19.91 5.00 2.89
N THR A 212 18.77 5.59 2.51
CA THR A 212 18.07 5.25 1.26
C THR A 212 18.86 5.69 0.04
N THR A 213 19.41 6.91 0.05
CA THR A 213 20.19 7.46 -1.05
C THR A 213 21.53 6.75 -1.22
N ASP A 214 22.19 6.34 -0.13
CA ASP A 214 23.41 5.53 -0.17
C ASP A 214 23.18 4.17 -0.84
N ILE A 215 22.05 3.50 -0.56
CA ILE A 215 21.69 2.22 -1.21
C ILE A 215 21.53 2.41 -2.73
N LEU A 216 21.02 3.58 -3.14
CA LEU A 216 20.88 3.95 -4.55
C LEU A 216 22.19 4.50 -5.16
N ASN A 217 23.28 4.55 -4.38
CA ASN A 217 24.56 5.18 -4.76
C ASN A 217 24.41 6.65 -5.18
N LEU A 218 23.51 7.38 -4.52
CA LEU A 218 23.29 8.80 -4.73
C LEU A 218 24.08 9.61 -3.70
N SER A 219 24.93 10.52 -4.16
CA SER A 219 25.72 11.38 -3.28
C SER A 219 24.89 12.56 -2.76
N MET A 220 24.53 12.53 -1.48
CA MET A 220 23.83 13.63 -0.79
C MET A 220 24.77 14.40 0.14
N SER A 221 25.85 14.96 -0.43
CA SER A 221 26.93 15.62 0.33
C SER A 221 26.47 16.77 1.21
N HIS A 222 25.52 17.59 0.71
CA HIS A 222 24.95 18.69 1.48
C HIS A 222 24.13 18.19 2.68
N LEU A 223 23.29 17.17 2.50
CA LEU A 223 22.50 16.58 3.58
C LEU A 223 23.42 15.93 4.63
N HIS A 224 24.47 15.22 4.18
CA HIS A 224 25.47 14.64 5.07
C HIS A 224 26.20 15.72 5.90
N GLY A 225 26.50 16.88 5.32
CA GLY A 225 27.08 18.03 6.03
C GLY A 225 26.11 18.72 7.01
N SER A 226 24.80 18.55 6.82
CA SER A 226 23.75 19.16 7.65
C SER A 226 23.32 18.33 8.86
N LEU A 227 23.93 17.16 9.07
CA LEU A 227 23.63 16.28 10.20
C LEU A 227 24.14 16.88 11.51
N SER A 228 23.32 16.82 12.55
CA SER A 228 23.81 16.98 13.92
C SER A 228 24.70 15.80 14.32
N TYR A 229 25.48 15.98 15.39
CA TYR A 229 26.37 14.93 15.87
C TYR A 229 25.63 13.64 16.25
N LEU A 230 24.45 13.75 16.86
CA LEU A 230 23.61 12.59 17.19
C LEU A 230 23.06 11.90 15.94
N GLU A 231 22.61 12.66 14.94
CA GLU A 231 22.13 12.09 13.68
C GLU A 231 23.26 11.39 12.91
N TRP A 232 24.47 11.94 12.95
CA TRP A 232 25.64 11.32 12.34
C TRP A 232 26.01 9.99 13.03
N ILE A 233 26.00 9.94 14.38
CA ILE A 233 26.21 8.69 15.12
C ILE A 233 25.12 7.67 14.76
N ALA A 234 23.85 8.09 14.74
CA ALA A 234 22.73 7.22 14.39
C ALA A 234 22.89 6.65 12.97
N TYR A 235 23.20 7.50 12.00
CA TYR A 235 23.45 7.10 10.61
C TYR A 235 24.59 6.08 10.49
N LYS A 236 25.74 6.31 11.15
CA LYS A 236 26.86 5.35 11.13
C LYS A 236 26.53 4.05 11.84
N SER A 237 25.79 4.12 12.95
CA SER A 237 25.34 2.94 13.71
C SER A 237 24.40 2.07 12.87
N TRP A 238 23.39 2.68 12.23
CA TRP A 238 22.47 1.99 11.34
C TRP A 238 23.17 1.42 10.11
N THR A 239 24.08 2.17 9.51
CA THR A 239 24.90 1.68 8.39
C THR A 239 25.69 0.45 8.81
N PHE A 240 26.30 0.46 9.99
CA PHE A 240 27.05 -0.68 10.51
C PHE A 240 26.16 -1.90 10.76
N ILE A 241 25.00 -1.69 11.39
CA ILE A 241 24.04 -2.74 11.68
C ILE A 241 23.63 -3.44 10.38
N MET A 242 23.19 -2.65 9.39
CA MET A 242 22.66 -3.18 8.14
C MET A 242 23.72 -3.87 7.28
N HIS A 243 24.92 -3.29 7.15
CA HIS A 243 25.95 -3.84 6.27
C HIS A 243 26.71 -5.02 6.89
N TYR A 244 26.91 -5.00 8.21
CA TYR A 244 27.82 -5.93 8.89
C TYR A 244 27.12 -6.75 9.97
N ALA A 245 26.45 -6.13 10.94
CA ALA A 245 25.91 -6.85 12.10
C ALA A 245 24.85 -7.88 11.70
N MET A 246 23.96 -7.53 10.77
CA MET A 246 22.88 -8.41 10.31
C MET A 246 23.36 -9.63 9.50
N ARG A 247 24.65 -9.71 9.14
CA ARG A 247 25.25 -10.91 8.52
C ARG A 247 25.42 -12.04 9.53
N PHE A 248 25.48 -11.74 10.82
CA PHE A 248 25.62 -12.75 11.87
C PHE A 248 24.24 -13.26 12.29
N SER A 249 24.03 -14.57 12.20
CA SER A 249 22.74 -15.21 12.47
C SER A 249 22.22 -14.92 13.88
N SER A 250 23.08 -14.94 14.88
CA SER A 250 22.72 -14.65 16.28
C SER A 250 22.24 -13.20 16.47
N LEU A 251 22.93 -12.23 15.86
CA LEU A 251 22.55 -10.82 15.91
C LEU A 251 21.24 -10.58 15.16
N ARG A 252 21.06 -11.22 14.01
CA ARG A 252 19.82 -11.15 13.23
C ARG A 252 18.62 -11.70 14.02
N ILE A 253 18.78 -12.83 14.71
CA ILE A 253 17.72 -13.40 15.56
C ILE A 253 17.35 -12.45 16.69
N LEU A 254 18.36 -11.90 17.39
CA LEU A 254 18.14 -10.93 18.47
C LEU A 254 17.40 -9.69 17.95
N PHE A 255 17.86 -9.12 16.84
CA PHE A 255 17.27 -7.94 16.24
C PHE A 255 15.83 -8.19 15.76
N ASN A 256 15.56 -9.33 15.14
CA ASN A 256 14.20 -9.71 14.75
C ASN A 256 13.27 -9.83 15.96
N LYS A 257 13.69 -10.52 17.02
CA LYS A 257 12.89 -10.69 18.24
C LYS A 257 12.59 -9.34 18.90
N MET A 258 13.61 -8.49 18.98
CA MET A 258 13.48 -7.13 19.49
C MET A 258 12.45 -6.32 18.69
N MET A 259 12.53 -6.33 17.35
CA MET A 259 11.56 -5.63 16.50
C MET A 259 10.14 -6.21 16.63
N GLN A 260 9.98 -7.54 16.66
CA GLN A 260 8.67 -8.18 16.81
C GLN A 260 7.99 -7.79 18.13
N ASN A 261 8.73 -7.83 19.24
CA ASN A 261 8.21 -7.44 20.55
C ASN A 261 7.70 -5.99 20.54
N MET A 262 8.36 -5.08 19.83
CA MET A 262 7.89 -3.69 19.73
C MET A 262 6.59 -3.56 18.96
N PHE A 263 6.43 -4.27 17.85
CA PHE A 263 5.18 -4.24 17.11
C PHE A 263 4.04 -4.89 17.88
N GLU A 264 4.35 -5.92 18.68
CA GLU A 264 3.38 -6.53 19.59
C GLU A 264 2.98 -5.57 20.71
N GLU A 265 3.93 -4.84 21.30
CA GLU A 265 3.65 -3.79 22.28
C GLU A 265 2.76 -2.69 21.68
N ALA A 266 3.13 -2.23 20.47
CA ALA A 266 2.38 -1.23 19.70
C ALA A 266 0.94 -1.65 19.40
N ALA A 267 0.74 -2.91 19.02
CA ALA A 267 -0.59 -3.45 18.74
C ALA A 267 -1.48 -3.49 20.00
N ASN A 268 -0.86 -3.49 21.18
CA ASN A 268 -1.53 -3.57 22.48
C ASN A 268 -1.50 -2.23 23.25
N PHE A 269 -1.27 -1.10 22.57
CA PHE A 269 -1.33 0.21 23.22
C PHE A 269 -2.70 0.50 23.84
N THR A 270 -2.68 1.10 25.02
CA THR A 270 -3.90 1.51 25.71
C THR A 270 -4.54 2.72 25.02
N PRO A 271 -5.86 2.95 25.21
CA PRO A 271 -6.51 4.16 24.70
C PRO A 271 -5.83 5.46 25.18
N GLU A 272 -5.37 5.50 26.43
CA GLU A 272 -4.59 6.61 26.98
C GLU A 272 -3.29 6.84 26.21
N LYS A 273 -2.58 5.75 25.86
CA LYS A 273 -1.36 5.84 25.06
C LYS A 273 -1.65 6.35 23.65
N HIS A 274 -2.75 5.92 23.04
CA HIS A 274 -3.19 6.44 21.74
C HIS A 274 -3.50 7.94 21.80
N GLU A 275 -4.16 8.42 22.85
CA GLU A 275 -4.45 9.85 23.03
C GLU A 275 -3.16 10.68 23.24
N GLU A 276 -2.21 10.16 24.02
CA GLU A 276 -0.87 10.75 24.19
C GLU A 276 -0.15 10.91 22.84
N LEU A 277 -0.14 9.85 22.03
CA LEU A 277 0.49 9.85 20.71
C LEU A 277 -0.22 10.79 19.73
N GLN A 278 -1.54 10.89 19.79
CA GLN A 278 -2.30 11.83 18.97
C GLN A 278 -1.94 13.28 19.30
N LYS A 279 -1.91 13.66 20.58
CA LYS A 279 -1.47 15.00 21.02
C LYS A 279 -0.04 15.31 20.59
N ARG A 280 0.86 14.31 20.67
CA ARG A 280 2.24 14.44 20.16
C ARG A 280 2.27 14.69 18.65
N SER A 281 1.47 13.96 17.89
CA SER A 281 1.35 14.10 16.43
C SER A 281 0.85 15.49 16.04
N GLU A 282 -0.21 15.99 16.68
CA GLU A 282 -0.75 17.33 16.42
C GLU A 282 0.31 18.42 16.61
N LYS A 283 1.13 18.31 17.68
CA LYS A 283 2.26 19.23 17.94
C LYS A 283 3.39 19.10 16.91
N GLN A 284 3.65 17.90 16.40
CA GLN A 284 4.68 17.70 15.37
C GLN A 284 4.23 18.24 14.01
N LEU A 285 2.97 18.00 13.63
CA LEU A 285 2.37 18.52 12.40
C LEU A 285 2.38 20.04 12.36
N SER A 286 2.05 20.70 13.48
CA SER A 286 2.12 22.17 13.57
C SER A 286 3.54 22.72 13.33
N ASN A 287 4.58 21.94 13.66
CA ASN A 287 5.97 22.34 13.43
C ASN A 287 6.43 22.05 11.99
N PHE A 288 5.77 21.14 11.26
CA PHE A 288 6.10 20.86 9.86
C PHE A 288 5.61 21.96 8.91
N SER A 289 4.51 22.62 9.26
CA SER A 289 3.88 23.70 8.49
C SER A 289 4.59 25.07 8.57
N ILE A 290 5.75 25.19 9.24
CA ILE A 290 6.48 26.46 9.44
C ILE A 290 7.64 26.63 8.44
N VAL A 291 7.65 25.89 7.33
CA VAL A 291 8.64 26.11 6.27
C VAL A 291 7.90 26.67 5.05
N ASP A 292 7.76 28.00 5.05
CA ASP A 292 7.62 28.81 3.83
C ASP A 292 8.96 28.83 3.06
#